data_AF-A0A7I7W389-F1
#
_entry.id   AF-A0A7I7W389-F1
#
_cell.length_a   1.000
_cell.length_b   1.000
_cell.length_c   1.000
_cell.angle_alpha   90.00
_cell.angle_beta   90.00
_cell.angle_gamma   90.00
#
_symmetry.space_group_name_H-M   'P 1'
#
loop_
_entity.id
_entity.type
_entity.pdbx_description
1 polymer ?
#
loop_
_entity_poly.entity_id
_entity_poly.type
_entity_poly.pdbx_seq_one_letter_code
_entity_poly.pdbx_strand_id
1 'polypeptide(L)'
;MTATALYELPLGACTRDPERWTTIADDEAKMICRSCPRRWLCAREACELPGVEGLWAGVVVPETGRARNFALRQLRSLAERNGYPVRDRKACPVPA
;
A
#
# COMPACT_ATOMS: atom_id res chain seq x y z
N MET A 1 -19.17 -5.72 28.83
CA MET A 1 -18.36 -4.86 27.94
C MET A 1 -17.97 -5.67 26.71
N THR A 2 -18.84 -5.70 25.71
CA THR A 2 -18.64 -6.44 24.46
C THR A 2 -18.20 -5.47 23.37
N ALA A 3 -16.89 -5.47 23.07
CA ALA A 3 -16.28 -4.73 21.96
C ALA A 3 -15.55 -5.67 20.99
N THR A 4 -16.11 -6.87 20.77
CA THR A 4 -15.57 -7.90 19.89
C THR A 4 -16.49 -8.01 18.66
N ALA A 5 -16.45 -7.05 17.74
CA ALA A 5 -17.17 -7.17 16.46
C ALA A 5 -16.62 -6.33 15.28
N LEU A 6 -15.47 -5.66 15.41
CA LEU A 6 -14.86 -4.90 14.29
C LEU A 6 -13.52 -5.48 13.79
N TYR A 7 -13.02 -6.57 14.36
CA TYR A 7 -11.66 -7.07 14.10
C TYR A 7 -11.55 -8.08 12.93
N GLU A 8 -12.66 -8.42 12.27
CA GLU A 8 -12.67 -9.40 11.16
C GLU A 8 -12.81 -8.77 9.78
N LEU A 9 -12.95 -7.44 9.68
CA LEU A 9 -12.56 -6.79 8.44
C LEU A 9 -11.05 -7.02 8.33
N PRO A 10 -10.52 -7.60 7.23
CA PRO A 10 -9.09 -7.74 7.08
C PRO A 10 -8.59 -6.31 6.91
N LEU A 11 -8.29 -5.64 8.01
CA LEU A 11 -7.72 -4.31 8.04
C LEU A 11 -6.21 -4.50 8.03
N GLY A 12 -5.50 -3.63 7.32
CA GLY A 12 -4.05 -3.75 7.14
C GLY A 12 -3.37 -3.65 8.49
N ALA A 13 -2.20 -4.26 8.67
CA ALA A 13 -1.43 -4.11 9.91
C ALA A 13 -1.18 -2.62 10.26
N CYS A 14 -1.20 -1.74 9.24
CA CYS A 14 -1.17 -0.29 9.37
C CYS A 14 -2.33 0.35 10.15
N THR A 15 -3.50 -0.28 10.18
CA THR A 15 -4.69 0.23 10.88
C THR A 15 -4.73 -0.14 12.36
N ARG A 16 -3.92 -1.13 12.78
CA ARG A 16 -3.89 -1.62 14.15
C ARG A 16 -3.14 -0.67 15.09
N ASP A 17 -2.10 -0.01 14.58
CA ASP A 17 -1.27 0.95 15.33
C ASP A 17 -0.87 2.13 14.41
N PRO A 18 -1.76 3.11 14.17
CA PRO A 18 -1.51 4.19 13.21
C PRO A 18 -0.30 5.07 13.54
N GLU A 19 -0.03 5.33 14.83
CA GLU A 19 1.11 6.15 15.28
C GLU A 19 2.47 5.56 14.84
N ARG A 20 2.53 4.24 14.65
CA ARG A 20 3.76 3.55 14.28
C ARG A 20 4.16 3.75 12.81
N TRP A 21 3.22 4.17 11.96
CA TRP A 21 3.45 4.35 10.51
C TRP A 21 3.65 5.82 10.13
N THR A 22 3.32 6.75 11.03
CA THR A 22 3.38 8.20 10.78
C THR A 22 4.71 8.84 11.17
N THR A 23 5.51 8.21 12.04
CA THR A 23 6.71 8.86 12.59
C THR A 23 7.98 8.57 11.78
N ILE A 24 8.31 7.30 11.47
CA ILE A 24 9.46 6.94 10.61
C ILE A 24 9.16 5.61 9.90
N ALA A 25 9.44 5.52 8.60
CA ALA A 25 9.30 4.28 7.83
C ALA A 25 10.48 3.32 8.12
N ASP A 26 10.57 2.86 9.36
CA ASP A 26 11.64 1.99 9.86
C ASP A 26 11.60 0.59 9.23
N ASP A 27 12.73 -0.11 9.28
CA ASP A 27 12.84 -1.48 8.77
C ASP A 27 11.91 -2.45 9.51
N GLU A 28 11.58 -2.18 10.77
CA GLU A 28 10.59 -2.94 11.52
C GLU A 28 9.17 -2.76 10.97
N ALA A 29 8.78 -1.53 10.62
CA ALA A 29 7.49 -1.25 9.97
C ALA A 29 7.40 -1.95 8.61
N LYS A 30 8.51 -1.98 7.84
CA LYS A 30 8.58 -2.75 6.58
C LYS A 30 8.37 -4.24 6.84
N MET A 31 8.98 -4.82 7.87
CA MET A 31 8.81 -6.25 8.21
C MET A 31 7.35 -6.58 8.52
N ILE A 32 6.66 -5.75 9.29
CA ILE A 32 5.25 -5.96 9.63
C ILE A 32 4.35 -5.76 8.41
N CYS A 33 4.66 -4.79 7.55
CA CYS A 33 3.93 -4.60 6.30
C CYS A 33 4.05 -5.84 5.41
N ARG A 34 5.21 -6.51 5.44
CA ARG A 34 5.48 -7.72 4.67
C ARG A 34 4.77 -8.96 5.20
N SER A 35 4.47 -9.04 6.50
CA SER A 35 3.71 -10.13 7.11
C SER A 35 2.19 -9.95 7.02
N CYS A 36 1.71 -8.78 6.58
CA CYS A 36 0.29 -8.52 6.43
C CYS A 36 -0.34 -9.40 5.32
N PRO A 37 -1.45 -10.11 5.58
CA PRO A 37 -2.10 -10.97 4.58
C PRO A 37 -2.64 -10.18 3.37
N ARG A 38 -2.88 -8.87 3.53
CA ARG A 38 -3.34 -7.98 2.45
C ARG A 38 -2.23 -7.28 1.68
N ARG A 39 -0.97 -7.67 1.89
CA ARG A 39 0.20 -6.99 1.29
C ARG A 39 0.05 -6.76 -0.22
N TRP A 40 -0.41 -7.78 -0.95
CA TRP A 40 -0.56 -7.70 -2.40
C TRP A 40 -1.71 -6.80 -2.84
N LEU A 41 -2.82 -6.83 -2.10
CA LEU A 41 -3.94 -5.91 -2.32
C LEU A 41 -3.52 -4.46 -2.06
N CYS A 42 -2.79 -4.22 -0.97
CA CYS A 42 -2.23 -2.92 -0.63
C CYS A 42 -1.28 -2.41 -1.72
N ALA A 43 -0.45 -3.27 -2.31
CA ALA A 43 0.41 -2.90 -3.42
C ALA A 43 -0.37 -2.50 -4.68
N ARG A 44 -1.45 -3.23 -4.99
CA ARG A 44 -2.36 -2.89 -6.09
C ARG A 44 -3.05 -1.54 -5.85
N GLU A 45 -3.62 -1.34 -4.66
CA GLU A 45 -4.29 -0.09 -4.28
C GLU A 45 -3.34 1.11 -4.39
N ALA A 46 -2.08 0.96 -3.96
CA ALA A 46 -1.07 2.00 -4.10
C ALA A 46 -0.87 2.44 -5.55
N CYS A 47 -0.93 1.50 -6.50
CA CYS A 47 -0.79 1.83 -7.91
C CYS A 47 -2.07 2.44 -8.53
N GLU A 48 -3.24 2.19 -7.94
CA GLU A 48 -4.54 2.69 -8.43
C GLU A 48 -4.94 4.05 -7.82
N LEU A 49 -4.39 4.39 -6.65
CA LEU A 49 -4.65 5.65 -5.95
C LEU A 49 -3.70 6.76 -6.41
N PRO A 50 -4.22 7.92 -6.85
CA PRO A 50 -3.40 9.09 -7.11
C PRO A 50 -2.88 9.68 -5.79
N GLY A 51 -1.67 10.22 -5.79
CA GLY A 51 -1.12 10.88 -4.60
C GLY A 51 -0.67 9.92 -3.50
N VAL A 52 -0.44 8.64 -3.81
CA VAL A 52 0.03 7.69 -2.80
C VAL A 52 1.43 8.02 -2.29
N GLU A 53 1.60 8.01 -0.97
CA GLU A 53 2.82 8.38 -0.23
C GLU A 53 2.96 7.50 1.02
N GLY A 54 4.19 7.39 1.55
CA GLY A 54 4.49 6.61 2.75
C GLY A 54 4.73 5.12 2.49
N LEU A 55 4.57 4.27 3.50
CA LEU A 55 4.92 2.84 3.43
C LEU A 55 3.73 1.99 2.93
N TRP A 56 3.90 1.34 1.78
CA TRP A 56 2.92 0.46 1.14
C TRP A 56 3.51 -0.90 0.84
N ALA A 57 2.86 -1.98 1.26
CA ALA A 57 3.29 -3.36 1.01
C ALA A 57 4.79 -3.68 1.32
N GLY A 58 5.41 -2.92 2.23
CA GLY A 58 6.82 -3.00 2.58
C GLY A 58 7.77 -2.16 1.71
N VAL A 59 7.26 -1.21 0.93
CA VAL A 59 7.97 -0.27 0.06
C VAL A 59 7.61 1.17 0.42
N VAL A 60 8.60 2.03 0.60
CA VAL A 60 8.38 3.46 0.86
C VAL A 60 8.16 4.19 -0.47
N VAL A 61 7.03 4.88 -0.59
CA VAL A 61 6.68 5.74 -1.71
C VAL A 61 6.94 7.19 -1.31
N PRO A 62 7.96 7.85 -1.87
CA PRO A 62 8.20 9.26 -1.63
C PRO A 62 7.18 10.13 -2.36
N GLU A 63 7.01 11.36 -1.88
CA GLU A 63 6.08 12.37 -2.43
C GLU A 63 6.32 12.63 -3.93
N THR A 64 7.58 12.77 -4.36
CA THR A 64 7.88 13.10 -5.76
C THR A 64 9.17 12.44 -6.27
N GLY A 65 9.44 12.60 -7.57
CA GLY A 65 10.72 12.25 -8.19
C GLY A 65 10.82 10.85 -8.79
N ARG A 66 12.03 10.49 -9.24
CA ARG A 66 12.32 9.19 -9.89
C ARG A 66 12.16 8.02 -8.94
N ALA A 67 12.48 8.21 -7.65
CA ALA A 67 12.31 7.21 -6.60
C ALA A 67 10.83 6.80 -6.44
N ARG A 68 9.90 7.75 -6.58
CA ARG A 68 8.46 7.46 -6.59
C ARG A 68 8.07 6.51 -7.71
N ASN A 69 8.48 6.80 -8.94
CA ASN A 69 8.19 5.93 -10.09
C ASN A 69 8.82 4.53 -9.93
N PHE A 70 10.01 4.45 -9.32
CA PHE A 70 10.64 3.17 -9.03
C PHE A 70 9.84 2.37 -7.98
N ALA A 71 9.43 3.01 -6.89
CA ALA A 71 8.60 2.40 -5.85
C ALA A 71 7.26 1.89 -6.43
N LEU A 72 6.58 2.69 -7.25
CA LEU A 72 5.32 2.29 -7.88
C LEU A 72 5.50 1.10 -8.85
N ARG A 73 6.59 1.06 -9.62
CA ARG A 73 6.90 -0.11 -10.47
C ARG A 73 7.17 -1.36 -9.65
N GLN A 74 7.88 -1.22 -8.53
CA GLN A 74 8.14 -2.33 -7.61
C GLN A 74 6.83 -2.86 -7.02
N LEU A 75 5.93 -1.98 -6.59
CA LEU A 75 4.61 -2.35 -6.08
C LEU A 75 3.74 -3.05 -7.14
N ARG A 76 3.77 -2.55 -8.38
CA ARG A 76 3.06 -3.20 -9.50
C ARG A 76 3.54 -4.62 -9.75
N SER A 77 4.85 -4.80 -9.92
CA SER A 77 5.46 -6.14 -10.13
C SER A 77 5.09 -7.09 -8.98
N LEU A 78 5.06 -6.57 -7.76
CA LEU A 78 4.74 -7.31 -6.55
C LEU A 78 3.26 -7.71 -6.47
N ALA A 79 2.34 -6.85 -6.91
CA ALA A 79 0.92 -7.19 -7.00
C ALA A 79 0.65 -8.20 -8.12
N GLU A 80 1.15 -7.95 -9.33
CA GLU A 80 0.91 -8.77 -10.52
C GLU A 80 1.43 -10.20 -10.35
N ARG A 81 2.64 -10.38 -9.81
CA ARG A 81 3.22 -11.72 -9.55
C ARG A 81 2.40 -12.55 -8.57
N ASN A 82 1.60 -11.92 -7.73
CA ASN A 82 0.77 -12.60 -6.72
C ASN A 82 -0.71 -12.66 -7.12
N GLY A 83 -1.05 -12.40 -8.39
CA GLY A 83 -2.41 -12.52 -8.90
C GLY A 83 -3.31 -11.30 -8.64
N TYR A 84 -2.73 -10.14 -8.30
CA TYR A 84 -3.45 -8.88 -8.13
C TYR A 84 -3.12 -7.95 -9.31
N PRO A 85 -3.83 -8.06 -10.46
CA PRO A 85 -3.56 -7.23 -11.61
C PRO A 85 -3.84 -5.76 -11.29
N VAL A 86 -2.87 -4.90 -11.59
CA VAL A 86 -2.98 -3.45 -11.38
C VAL A 86 -3.62 -2.82 -12.61
N ARG A 87 -4.74 -2.13 -12.44
CA ARG A 87 -5.36 -1.40 -13.55
C ARG A 87 -4.64 -0.07 -13.74
N ASP A 88 -4.03 0.13 -14.90
CA ASP A 88 -3.56 1.46 -15.29
C ASP A 88 -4.75 2.40 -15.48
N ARG A 89 -5.06 3.19 -14.45
CA ARG A 89 -5.99 4.33 -14.59
C ARG A 89 -5.40 5.49 -15.41
N LYS A 90 -4.19 5.34 -15.97
CA LYS A 90 -3.57 6.33 -16.85
C LYS A 90 -4.35 6.62 -18.15
N ALA A 91 -5.44 5.90 -18.41
CA ALA A 91 -6.36 6.21 -19.49
C ALA A 91 -7.80 6.29 -18.96
N CYS A 92 -8.11 7.29 -18.13
CA CYS A 92 -9.35 8.01 -18.40
C CYS A 92 -8.94 9.29 -19.14
N PRO A 93 -9.01 9.33 -20.48
CA PRO A 93 -9.08 10.62 -21.15
C PRO A 93 -10.35 11.27 -20.61
N VAL A 94 -10.22 12.41 -19.95
CA VAL A 94 -11.37 13.25 -19.63
C VAL A 94 -12.03 13.59 -20.98
N PRO A 95 -13.30 13.20 -21.24
CA PRO A 95 -13.97 13.66 -22.44
C PRO A 95 -14.22 15.16 -22.27
N ALA A 96 -13.66 15.95 -23.19
CA ALA A 96 -14.08 17.33 -23.44
C ALA A 96 -15.08 17.34 -24.60
#